data_AF-A0A7X6CFN3-F1
#
_entry.id   AF-A0A7X6CFN3-F1
#
_cell.length_a   1.000
_cell.length_b   1.000
_cell.length_c   1.000
_cell.angle_alpha   90.00
_cell.angle_beta   90.00
_cell.angle_gamma   90.00
#
_symmetry.space_group_name_H-M   'P 1'
#
loop_
_entity.id
_entity.type
_entity.pdbx_description
1 polymer ?
#
loop_
_entity_poly.entity_id
_entity_poly.type
_entity_poly.pdbx_seq_one_letter_code
_entity_poly.pdbx_strand_id
1 'polypeptide(L)' 'MNPVQLLPGAICEILTSVTETGVLTLADRYGLMAAAFDESLNDEDRGCVNRLLRAVIKGRVKLSAAL' A
#
# COMPACT_ATOMS: atom_id res chain seq x y z
N MET A 1 14.32 11.18 -13.29
CA MET A 1 13.64 10.01 -12.70
C MET A 1 12.16 10.19 -12.95
N ASN A 2 11.51 9.22 -13.59
CA ASN A 2 10.07 9.27 -13.75
C ASN A 2 9.42 8.97 -12.39
N PRO A 3 8.44 9.77 -11.95
CA PRO A 3 7.72 9.49 -10.72
C PRO A 3 7.07 8.10 -10.84
N VAL A 4 7.19 7.29 -9.79
CA VAL A 4 6.46 6.03 -9.70
C VAL A 4 4.98 6.38 -9.63
N GLN A 5 4.23 6.04 -10.66
CA GLN A 5 2.79 6.25 -10.69
C GLN A 5 2.07 5.01 -10.22
N LEU A 6 1.05 5.22 -9.40
CA LEU A 6 0.17 4.17 -8.95
C LEU A 6 -0.69 3.69 -10.13
N LEU A 7 -0.81 2.37 -10.31
CA LEU A 7 -1.78 1.85 -11.27
C LEU A 7 -3.20 2.12 -10.76
N PRO A 8 -4.17 2.41 -11.65
CA PRO A 8 -5.57 2.53 -11.25
C PRO A 8 -6.04 1.27 -10.50
N GLY A 9 -6.66 1.45 -9.34
CA GLY A 9 -7.15 0.34 -8.52
C GLY A 9 -6.09 -0.41 -7.71
N ALA A 10 -4.80 -0.03 -7.79
CA ALA A 10 -3.74 -0.74 -7.06
C ALA A 10 -3.93 -0.75 -5.54
N ILE A 11 -4.49 0.31 -4.94
CA ILE A 11 -4.79 0.32 -3.50
C ILE A 11 -5.83 -0.77 -3.14
N CYS A 12 -6.86 -0.94 -3.97
CA CYS A 12 -7.86 -1.99 -3.77
C CYS A 12 -7.24 -3.37 -3.90
N GLU A 13 -6.36 -3.59 -4.88
CA GLU A 13 -5.64 -4.87 -5.04
C GLU A 13 -4.74 -5.16 -3.83
N ILE A 14 -3.98 -4.17 -3.37
CA ILE A 14 -3.14 -4.28 -2.16
C ILE A 14 -4.01 -4.63 -0.94
N LEU A 15 -5.15 -3.96 -0.75
CA LEU A 15 -6.06 -4.26 0.35
C LEU A 15 -6.60 -5.69 0.32
N THR A 16 -7.07 -6.14 -0.85
CA THR A 16 -7.56 -7.51 -1.03
C THR A 16 -6.45 -8.51 -0.68
N SER A 17 -5.26 -8.33 -1.26
CA SER A 17 -4.12 -9.22 -1.01
C SER A 17 -3.69 -9.23 0.46
N VAL A 18 -3.59 -8.07 1.11
CA VAL A 18 -3.22 -7.97 2.54
C VAL A 18 -4.31 -8.55 3.44
N THR A 19 -5.58 -8.42 3.07
CA THR A 19 -6.69 -9.00 3.84
C THR A 19 -6.63 -10.53 3.81
N GLU A 20 -6.27 -11.12 2.67
CA GLU A 20 -6.16 -12.57 2.49
C GLU A 20 -4.86 -13.13 3.12
N THR A 21 -3.75 -12.43 2.95
CA THR A 21 -2.42 -12.96 3.30
C THR A 21 -1.88 -12.45 4.63
N GLY A 22 -2.34 -11.28 5.09
CA GLY A 22 -1.76 -10.56 6.23
C GLY A 22 -0.36 -9.99 5.95
N VAL A 23 0.09 -9.96 4.69
CA VAL A 23 1.46 -9.61 4.31
C VAL A 23 1.45 -8.55 3.20
N LEU A 24 2.36 -7.58 3.28
CA LEU A 24 2.70 -6.70 2.16
C LEU A 24 3.95 -7.23 1.44
N THR A 25 3.85 -7.36 0.12
CA THR A 25 4.97 -7.71 -0.76
C THR A 25 5.89 -6.50 -1.00
N LEU A 26 7.03 -6.73 -1.66
CA LEU A 26 7.92 -5.64 -2.08
C LEU A 26 7.22 -4.69 -3.06
N ALA A 27 6.41 -5.23 -3.98
CA ALA A 27 5.63 -4.43 -4.92
C ALA A 27 4.61 -3.53 -4.20
N ASP A 28 3.87 -4.07 -3.24
CA ASP A 28 2.88 -3.30 -2.48
C ASP A 28 3.53 -2.15 -1.70
N ARG A 29 4.73 -2.36 -1.16
CA ARG A 29 5.48 -1.31 -0.45
C ARG A 29 5.84 -0.16 -1.38
N TYR A 30 6.27 -0.44 -2.61
CA TYR A 30 6.53 0.60 -3.59
C TYR A 30 5.24 1.27 -4.09
N GLY A 31 4.14 0.52 -4.21
CA GLY A 31 2.81 1.08 -4.47
C GLY A 31 2.37 2.05 -3.36
N LEU A 32 2.48 1.65 -2.10
CA LEU A 32 2.17 2.51 -0.95
C LEU A 32 3.09 3.72 -0.86
N MET A 33 4.37 3.57 -1.23
CA MET A 33 5.30 4.71 -1.33
C MET A 33 4.82 5.70 -2.40
N ALA A 34 4.45 5.22 -3.59
CA ALA A 34 3.92 6.08 -4.64
C ALA A 34 2.64 6.80 -4.19
N ALA A 35 1.69 6.07 -3.58
CA ALA A 35 0.45 6.64 -3.06
C ALA A 35 0.68 7.70 -1.95
N ALA A 36 1.73 7.54 -1.13
CA ALA A 36 2.05 8.50 -0.08
C ALA A 36 2.51 9.86 -0.61
N PHE A 37 3.07 9.90 -1.82
CA PHE A 37 3.48 11.14 -2.50
C PHE A 37 2.44 11.64 -3.52
N ASP A 38 1.29 10.97 -3.62
CA ASP A 38 0.24 11.35 -4.56
C ASP A 38 -0.75 12.34 -3.92
N GLU A 39 -0.65 13.61 -4.32
CA GLU A 39 -1.58 14.66 -3.89
C GLU A 39 -2.94 14.56 -4.59
N SER A 40 -3.04 13.84 -5.71
CA SER A 40 -4.30 13.62 -6.44
C SER A 40 -5.16 12.50 -5.84
N LEU A 41 -4.63 11.78 -4.85
CA LEU A 41 -5.32 10.69 -4.18
C LEU A 41 -6.56 11.19 -3.42
N ASN A 42 -7.71 10.58 -3.71
CA ASN A 42 -8.96 10.86 -3.02
C ASN A 42 -8.91 10.45 -1.53
N ASP A 43 -9.87 10.94 -0.73
CA ASP A 43 -9.88 10.70 0.72
C ASP A 43 -10.06 9.23 1.10
N GLU A 44 -10.76 8.45 0.27
CA GLU A 44 -11.00 7.03 0.52
C GLU A 44 -9.70 6.23 0.37
N ASP A 45 -9.02 6.38 -0.76
CA ASP A 45 -7.73 5.78 -1.07
C ASP A 45 -6.66 6.23 -0.09
N ARG A 46 -6.63 7.52 0.27
CA ARG A 46 -5.74 8.05 1.32
C ARG A 46 -6.02 7.41 2.68
N GLY A 47 -7.29 7.22 3.01
CA GLY A 47 -7.71 6.49 4.21
C GLY A 47 -7.24 5.03 4.21
N CYS A 48 -7.37 4.35 3.08
CA CYS A 48 -6.90 2.99 2.87
C CYS A 48 -5.38 2.85 3.10
N VAL A 49 -4.59 3.72 2.46
CA VAL A 49 -3.13 3.76 2.62
C VAL A 49 -2.75 3.98 4.08
N ASN A 50 -3.36 4.98 4.74
CA ASN A 50 -3.09 5.27 6.16
C ASN A 50 -3.43 4.09 7.08
N ARG A 51 -4.54 3.37 6.82
CA ARG A 51 -4.91 2.17 7.58
C ARG A 51 -3.88 1.06 7.42
N LEU A 52 -3.42 0.81 6.19
CA LEU A 52 -2.39 -0.20 5.91
C LEU A 52 -1.06 0.14 6.60
N LEU A 53 -0.57 1.37 6.45
CA LEU A 53 0.66 1.83 7.12
C LEU A 53 0.55 1.67 8.64
N ARG A 54 -0.58 2.06 9.23
CA ARG A 54 -0.82 1.90 10.67
C ARG A 54 -0.90 0.43 11.08
N ALA A 55 -1.46 -0.46 10.26
CA ALA A 55 -1.51 -1.89 10.53
C ALA A 55 -0.10 -2.52 10.55
N VAL A 56 0.79 -2.09 9.65
CA VAL A 56 2.21 -2.47 9.64
C VAL A 56 2.91 -1.97 10.89
N ILE A 57 2.77 -0.68 11.22
CA ILE A 57 3.38 -0.08 12.43
C ILE A 57 2.93 -0.82 13.70
N LYS A 58 1.66 -1.25 13.75
CA LYS A 58 1.10 -2.03 14.86
C LYS A 58 1.43 -3.52 14.80
N GLY A 59 2.20 -3.98 13.81
CA GLY A 59 2.60 -5.36 13.65
C GLY A 59 1.48 -6.33 13.25
N ARG A 60 0.30 -5.80 12.89
CA ARG A 60 -0.89 -6.57 12.45
C ARG A 60 -0.74 -7.09 11.03
N VAL A 61 -0.04 -6.33 10.17
CA VAL A 61 0.36 -6.73 8.82
C VAL A 61 1.86 -6.93 8.82
N LYS A 62 2.34 -8.03 8.24
CA LYS A 62 3.77 -8.34 8.12
C LYS A 62 4.31 -7.82 6.79
N LEU A 63 5.62 -7.63 6.71
CA LEU A 63 6.30 -7.37 5.45
C LEU A 63 6.90 -8.69 4.97
N SER A 64 6.74 -8.99 3.68
CA SER A 64 7.41 -10.14 3.08
C SER A 64 8.93 -9.96 3.16
N ALA A 65 9.63 -11.02 3.55
CA ALA A 65 11.09 -11.03 3.65
C ALA A 65 11.78 -11.31 2.30
N ALA A 66 11.03 -11.65 1.25
CA ALA A 66 11.61 -11.98 -0.06
C ALA A 66 12.16 -10.71 -0.74
N LEU A 67 13.48 -10.71 -0.96
CA LEU A 67 14.20 -9.84 -1.91
C LEU A 67 14.18 -10.48 -3.29
#